data_AF-A0AAI9BZX9-F1
#
_entry.id   AF-A0AAI9BZX9-F1
#
_cell.length_a   1.000
_cell.length_b   1.000
_cell.length_c   1.000
_cell.angle_alpha   90.00
_cell.angle_beta   90.00
_cell.angle_gamma   90.00
#
_symmetry.space_group_name_H-M   'P 1'
#
loop_
_entity.id
_entity.type
_entity.pdbx_description
1 polymer ?
#
loop_
_entity_poly.entity_id
_entity_poly.type
_entity_poly.pdbx_seq_one_letter_code
_entity_poly.pdbx_strand_id
1 'polypeptide(L)'
;MTLLRATLSLCLLLPWTAPAAEAEDVRVYRCVASNGAVALQDRPCNSGHQEVRDLQRPRAPAPRVVRSDATPPPPSETPVIREREVRHVYIQPPQPMYECVSEDGRRYTSDNNEGNPRWVPLWTSVWLPHGHRGPAYPGPRPAIGTPIGTPIGEGAGYRPPSVGVGVQVPAGSVLVRDSCHALPPQEVCARLRDRRWELDRRYNSALQSERTAISNEQRGIDARLSRDCER
;
A
#
# COMPACT_ATOMS: atom_id res chain seq x y z
N MET A 1 -23.50 -42.30 -78.62
CA MET A 1 -23.40 -42.65 -80.05
C MET A 1 -23.91 -41.43 -80.80
N THR A 2 -23.19 -40.67 -81.63
CA THR A 2 -21.92 -40.81 -82.34
C THR A 2 -21.63 -39.42 -82.91
N LEU A 3 -20.38 -38.92 -82.74
CA LEU A 3 -19.48 -38.33 -83.74
C LEU A 3 -19.99 -37.19 -84.65
N LEU A 4 -19.24 -36.18 -85.12
CA LEU A 4 -17.89 -35.64 -84.95
C LEU A 4 -17.85 -34.31 -85.76
N ARG A 5 -16.85 -33.46 -85.47
CA ARG A 5 -16.12 -32.53 -86.40
C ARG A 5 -16.90 -31.33 -86.98
N ALA A 6 -16.63 -30.09 -86.58
CA ALA A 6 -15.41 -29.26 -86.77
C ALA A 6 -15.09 -28.92 -88.23
N THR A 7 -15.33 -27.67 -88.64
CA THR A 7 -14.52 -26.94 -89.63
C THR A 7 -14.54 -25.43 -89.31
N LEU A 8 -13.35 -24.86 -89.13
CA LEU A 8 -13.05 -23.44 -88.99
C LEU A 8 -13.12 -22.74 -90.35
N SER A 9 -13.57 -21.48 -90.40
CA SER A 9 -13.04 -20.50 -91.35
C SER A 9 -13.12 -19.08 -90.78
N LEU A 10 -11.98 -18.42 -90.83
CA LEU A 10 -11.51 -17.20 -90.17
C LEU A 10 -11.26 -16.13 -91.25
N CYS A 11 -11.64 -14.87 -91.03
CA CYS A 11 -11.11 -13.61 -91.60
C CYS A 11 -12.07 -12.46 -91.18
N LEU A 12 -11.70 -11.24 -90.78
CA LEU A 12 -10.44 -10.52 -90.66
C LEU A 12 -10.76 -9.25 -89.83
N LEU A 13 -10.09 -9.02 -88.70
CA LEU A 13 -10.21 -7.80 -87.88
C LEU A 13 -8.90 -7.00 -88.00
N LEU A 14 -8.96 -5.74 -88.45
CA LEU A 14 -7.86 -4.78 -88.35
C LEU A 14 -7.77 -4.24 -86.91
N PRO A 15 -6.60 -4.21 -86.26
CA PRO A 15 -6.37 -3.39 -85.08
C PRO A 15 -5.64 -2.08 -85.42
N TRP A 16 -6.15 -0.98 -84.86
CA TRP A 16 -5.48 0.30 -84.71
C TRP A 16 -4.21 0.15 -83.86
N THR A 17 -3.07 0.65 -84.34
CA THR A 17 -1.84 0.81 -83.58
C THR A 17 -1.75 2.24 -83.04
N ALA A 18 -1.59 2.37 -81.72
CA ALA A 18 -1.19 3.62 -81.06
C ALA A 18 0.34 3.67 -80.91
N PRO A 19 0.99 4.85 -80.94
CA PRO A 19 2.44 4.94 -80.92
C PRO A 19 3.00 4.70 -79.52
N ALA A 20 4.17 4.08 -79.45
CA ALA A 20 4.95 3.93 -78.22
C ALA A 20 5.60 5.28 -77.84
N ALA A 21 5.42 5.71 -76.60
CA ALA A 21 6.13 6.86 -76.04
C ALA A 21 7.61 6.49 -75.81
N GLU A 22 8.53 7.22 -76.45
CA GLU A 22 9.97 7.12 -76.25
C GLU A 22 10.38 7.51 -74.84
N ALA A 23 11.42 6.86 -74.32
CA ALA A 23 11.99 7.15 -73.03
C ALA A 23 12.85 8.43 -73.12
N GLU A 24 12.49 9.46 -72.36
CA GLU A 24 13.30 10.67 -72.23
C GLU A 24 14.49 10.40 -71.29
N ASP A 25 15.68 10.30 -71.87
CA ASP A 25 16.95 10.18 -71.15
C ASP A 25 17.35 11.56 -70.58
N VAL A 26 17.73 11.61 -69.29
CA VAL A 26 18.12 12.86 -68.61
C VAL A 26 19.64 12.94 -68.49
N ARG A 27 20.27 13.92 -69.14
CA ARG A 27 21.71 14.14 -69.13
C ARG A 27 22.14 15.08 -67.99
N VAL A 28 22.96 14.57 -67.07
CA VAL A 28 23.50 15.34 -65.93
C VAL A 28 25.03 15.45 -66.05
N TYR A 29 25.56 16.65 -65.85
CA TYR A 29 26.98 16.95 -65.90
C TYR A 29 27.55 17.04 -64.49
N ARG A 30 28.61 16.28 -64.22
CA ARG A 30 29.39 16.40 -62.99
C ARG A 30 30.63 17.23 -63.27
N CYS A 31 30.70 18.41 -62.67
CA CYS A 31 31.80 19.36 -62.82
C CYS A 31 32.74 19.27 -61.62
N VAL A 32 34.03 19.05 -61.86
CA VAL A 32 35.07 19.08 -60.83
C VAL A 32 35.95 20.31 -61.04
N ALA A 33 35.96 21.20 -60.06
CA ALA A 33 36.80 22.41 -60.06
C ALA A 33 38.24 22.08 -59.66
N SER A 34 39.19 22.97 -59.99
CA SER A 34 40.63 22.78 -59.71
C SER A 34 40.96 22.70 -58.21
N ASN A 35 40.09 23.20 -57.34
CA ASN A 35 40.18 23.06 -55.89
C ASN A 35 39.57 21.75 -55.35
N GLY A 36 39.13 20.84 -56.23
CA GLY A 36 38.51 19.56 -55.88
C GLY A 36 37.02 19.64 -55.52
N ALA A 37 36.39 20.82 -55.59
CA ALA A 37 34.95 20.96 -55.36
C ALA A 37 34.15 20.33 -56.51
N VAL A 38 33.10 19.57 -56.18
CA VAL A 38 32.27 18.84 -57.15
C VAL A 38 30.84 19.40 -57.12
N ALA A 39 30.31 19.74 -58.30
CA ALA A 39 28.92 20.15 -58.48
C ALA A 39 28.24 19.30 -59.57
N LEU A 40 26.98 18.93 -59.37
CA LEU A 40 26.15 18.32 -60.42
C LEU A 40 25.23 19.39 -61.01
N GLN A 41 25.17 19.47 -62.34
CA GLN A 41 24.41 20.47 -63.07
C GLN A 41 23.76 19.86 -64.32
N ASP A 42 22.64 20.44 -64.74
CA ASP A 42 21.92 20.04 -65.96
C ASP A 42 22.44 20.78 -67.21
N ARG A 43 23.50 21.59 -67.07
CA ARG A 43 24.18 22.32 -68.15
C ARG A 43 25.67 21.97 -68.19
N PRO A 44 26.34 22.07 -69.36
CA PRO A 44 27.77 21.81 -69.48
C PRO A 44 28.61 22.70 -68.54
N CYS A 45 29.76 22.19 -68.11
CA CYS A 45 30.63 22.90 -67.18
C CYS A 45 31.32 24.09 -67.89
N ASN A 46 31.33 25.26 -67.26
CA ASN A 46 32.03 26.44 -67.82
C ASN A 46 33.57 26.28 -67.78
N SER A 47 34.11 25.52 -66.82
CA SER A 47 35.53 25.25 -66.66
C SER A 47 35.77 24.03 -65.76
N GLY A 48 36.89 23.32 -65.93
CA GLY A 48 37.26 22.16 -65.12
C GLY A 48 37.00 20.83 -65.83
N HIS A 49 37.14 19.72 -65.10
CA HIS A 49 36.90 18.39 -65.66
C HIS A 49 35.40 18.07 -65.65
N GLN A 50 34.90 17.62 -66.80
CA GLN A 50 33.48 17.30 -67.01
C GLN A 50 33.29 15.80 -67.21
N GLU A 51 32.38 15.21 -66.44
CA GLU A 51 31.90 13.84 -66.62
C GLU A 51 30.40 13.88 -66.93
N VAL A 52 30.00 13.33 -68.08
CA VAL A 52 28.59 13.30 -68.53
C VAL A 52 27.97 11.99 -68.08
N ARG A 53 26.82 12.06 -67.40
CA ARG A 53 26.04 10.87 -67.02
C ARG A 53 24.60 10.99 -67.53
N ASP A 54 24.24 10.07 -68.40
CA ASP A 54 22.87 9.89 -68.85
C ASP A 54 22.14 8.98 -67.85
N LEU A 55 21.03 9.47 -67.31
CA LEU A 55 20.21 8.78 -66.31
C LEU A 55 18.83 8.51 -66.88
N GLN A 56 18.34 7.28 -66.69
CA GLN A 56 16.97 6.94 -67.06
C GLN A 56 16.01 7.53 -66.04
N ARG A 57 15.02 8.30 -66.52
CA ARG A 57 13.93 8.73 -65.65
C ARG A 57 13.10 7.51 -65.20
N PRO A 58 12.93 7.27 -63.89
CA PRO A 58 12.08 6.19 -63.41
C PRO A 58 10.63 6.39 -63.87
N ARG A 59 10.05 5.40 -64.55
CA ARG A 59 8.66 5.44 -65.05
C ARG A 59 7.70 5.02 -63.95
N ALA A 60 6.72 5.87 -63.63
CA ALA A 60 5.65 5.51 -62.71
C ALA A 60 4.78 4.38 -63.31
N PRO A 61 4.40 3.34 -62.53
CA PRO A 61 3.50 2.31 -63.01
C PRO A 61 2.11 2.89 -63.29
N ALA A 62 1.44 2.38 -64.33
CA ALA A 62 0.10 2.84 -64.70
C ALA A 62 -0.88 2.65 -63.53
N PRO A 63 -1.81 3.61 -63.31
CA PRO A 63 -2.77 3.53 -62.22
C PRO A 63 -3.66 2.30 -62.41
N ARG A 64 -3.66 1.42 -61.41
CA ARG A 64 -4.45 0.20 -61.41
C ARG A 64 -5.87 0.56 -60.97
N VAL A 65 -6.83 0.48 -61.88
CA VAL A 65 -8.25 0.69 -61.56
C VAL A 65 -8.77 -0.55 -60.81
N VAL A 66 -9.13 -0.39 -59.55
CA VAL A 66 -9.82 -1.43 -58.77
C VAL A 66 -11.31 -1.36 -59.11
N ARG A 67 -11.87 -2.41 -59.70
CA ARG A 67 -13.34 -2.57 -59.79
C ARG A 67 -13.82 -3.31 -58.54
N SER A 68 -14.73 -2.69 -57.81
CA SER A 68 -15.47 -3.31 -56.72
C SER A 68 -16.84 -3.75 -57.22
N ASP A 69 -16.90 -4.90 -57.90
CA ASP A 69 -18.15 -5.58 -58.24
C ASP A 69 -18.54 -6.64 -57.18
N ALA A 70 -17.97 -6.55 -55.97
CA ALA A 70 -18.31 -7.43 -54.86
C ALA A 70 -19.44 -6.82 -54.02
N THR A 71 -20.54 -7.55 -53.88
CA THR A 71 -21.63 -7.21 -52.96
C THR A 71 -21.08 -6.99 -51.55
N PRO A 72 -21.41 -5.88 -50.87
CA PRO A 72 -20.95 -5.64 -49.51
C PRO A 72 -21.38 -6.79 -48.59
N PRO A 73 -20.48 -7.31 -47.73
CA PRO A 73 -20.89 -8.25 -46.70
C PRO A 73 -21.91 -7.58 -45.78
N PRO A 74 -22.86 -8.33 -45.20
CA PRO A 74 -23.81 -7.78 -44.24
C PRO A 74 -23.04 -7.14 -43.07
N PRO A 75 -23.53 -6.03 -42.49
CA PRO A 75 -22.89 -5.40 -41.36
C PRO A 75 -22.75 -6.42 -40.22
N SER A 76 -21.52 -6.65 -39.77
CA SER A 76 -21.26 -7.50 -38.62
C SER A 76 -21.84 -6.83 -37.37
N GLU A 77 -22.61 -7.59 -36.58
CA GLU A 77 -23.18 -7.10 -35.32
C GLU A 77 -22.06 -6.54 -34.43
N THR A 78 -22.22 -5.27 -34.03
CA THR A 78 -21.37 -4.64 -33.03
C THR A 78 -21.41 -5.47 -31.75
N PRO A 79 -20.25 -5.86 -31.17
CA PRO A 79 -20.25 -6.61 -29.92
C PRO A 79 -20.92 -5.77 -28.84
N VAL A 80 -22.05 -6.25 -28.34
CA VAL A 80 -22.74 -5.65 -27.20
C VAL A 80 -21.81 -5.78 -26.00
N ILE A 81 -21.24 -4.67 -25.55
CA ILE A 81 -20.52 -4.59 -24.27
C ILE A 81 -21.58 -4.90 -23.21
N ARG A 82 -21.58 -6.13 -22.71
CA ARG A 82 -22.44 -6.48 -21.57
C ARG A 82 -21.93 -5.68 -20.37
N GLU A 83 -22.78 -4.82 -19.83
CA GLU A 83 -22.55 -4.14 -18.56
C GLU A 83 -22.01 -5.16 -17.56
N ARG A 84 -20.76 -5.00 -17.12
CA ARG A 84 -20.14 -5.96 -16.20
C ARG A 84 -20.86 -5.84 -14.87
N GLU A 85 -21.70 -6.81 -14.53
CA GLU A 85 -22.38 -6.88 -13.24
C GLU A 85 -21.33 -6.90 -12.13
N VAL A 86 -21.14 -5.75 -11.46
CA VAL A 86 -20.21 -5.63 -10.34
C VAL A 86 -20.86 -6.28 -9.13
N ARG A 87 -20.53 -7.54 -8.87
CA ARG A 87 -20.92 -8.23 -7.63
C ARG A 87 -20.05 -7.75 -6.48
N HIS A 88 -20.62 -6.91 -5.62
CA HIS A 88 -20.02 -6.58 -4.33
C HIS A 88 -20.18 -7.75 -3.36
N VAL A 89 -19.10 -8.47 -3.09
CA VAL A 89 -19.05 -9.49 -2.04
C VAL A 89 -18.71 -8.80 -0.73
N TYR A 90 -19.72 -8.61 0.12
CA TYR A 90 -19.53 -8.11 1.48
C TYR A 90 -19.01 -9.25 2.35
N ILE A 91 -17.74 -9.14 2.72
CA ILE A 91 -17.10 -10.09 3.62
C ILE A 91 -17.28 -9.58 5.05
N GLN A 92 -17.91 -10.38 5.91
CA GLN A 92 -18.01 -10.05 7.33
C GLN A 92 -16.59 -9.95 7.92
N PRO A 93 -16.23 -8.83 8.58
CA PRO A 93 -14.94 -8.71 9.25
C PRO A 93 -14.86 -9.69 10.43
N PRO A 94 -13.67 -10.25 10.71
CA PRO A 94 -13.49 -11.20 11.80
C PRO A 94 -13.79 -10.54 13.14
N GLN A 95 -14.32 -11.32 14.10
CA GLN A 95 -14.62 -10.79 15.42
C GLN A 95 -13.32 -10.47 16.17
N PRO A 96 -13.13 -9.22 16.64
CA PRO A 96 -11.92 -8.85 17.36
C PRO A 96 -11.83 -9.58 18.69
N MET A 97 -10.61 -9.77 19.17
CA MET A 97 -10.31 -10.16 20.54
C MET A 97 -9.17 -9.29 21.02
N TYR A 98 -9.22 -8.89 22.27
CA TYR A 98 -8.26 -7.99 22.88
C TYR A 98 -7.42 -8.76 23.88
N GLU A 99 -6.14 -8.41 23.96
CA GLU A 99 -5.30 -8.78 25.08
C GLU A 99 -5.08 -7.53 25.92
N CYS A 100 -5.47 -7.64 27.18
CA CYS A 100 -5.38 -6.57 28.14
C CYS A 100 -4.30 -6.91 29.16
N VAL A 101 -3.63 -5.88 29.67
CA VAL A 101 -2.59 -6.01 30.69
C VAL A 101 -3.09 -5.39 31.98
N SER A 102 -3.15 -6.20 33.03
CA SER A 102 -3.50 -5.74 34.37
C SER A 102 -2.36 -4.96 35.02
N GLU A 103 -2.64 -4.26 36.13
CA GLU A 103 -1.64 -3.55 36.93
C GLU A 103 -0.47 -4.45 37.37
N ASP A 104 -0.78 -5.71 37.69
CA ASP A 104 0.23 -6.71 38.06
C ASP A 104 1.11 -7.15 36.88
N GLY A 105 0.88 -6.62 35.67
CA GLY A 105 1.51 -7.05 34.42
C GLY A 105 0.94 -8.34 33.83
N ARG A 106 -0.09 -8.94 34.46
CA ARG A 106 -0.74 -10.16 33.97
C ARG A 106 -1.58 -9.87 32.73
N ARG A 107 -1.40 -10.69 31.70
CA ARG A 107 -2.17 -10.62 30.44
C ARG A 107 -3.43 -11.45 30.56
N TYR A 108 -4.54 -10.90 30.08
CA TYR A 108 -5.82 -11.62 29.97
C TYR A 108 -6.51 -11.26 28.66
N THR A 109 -7.36 -12.15 28.16
CA THR A 109 -8.14 -11.94 26.95
C THR A 109 -9.50 -11.36 27.28
N SER A 110 -9.96 -10.40 26.49
CA SER A 110 -11.31 -9.83 26.55
C SER A 110 -11.91 -9.73 25.15
N ASP A 111 -13.24 -9.83 25.06
CA ASP A 111 -13.98 -9.58 23.81
C ASP A 111 -14.22 -8.08 23.57
N ASN A 112 -13.93 -7.22 24.56
CA ASN A 112 -14.06 -5.77 24.46
C ASN A 112 -12.71 -5.05 24.73
N ASN A 113 -12.63 -3.79 24.30
CA ASN A 113 -11.45 -2.94 24.48
C ASN A 113 -11.48 -2.13 25.79
N GLU A 114 -12.45 -2.39 26.67
CA GLU A 114 -12.74 -1.53 27.81
C GLU A 114 -11.79 -1.71 29.00
N GLY A 115 -11.11 -2.87 29.07
CA GLY A 115 -10.28 -3.23 30.21
C GLY A 115 -11.08 -3.45 31.49
N ASN A 116 -10.47 -4.07 32.50
CA ASN A 116 -11.11 -4.26 33.80
C ASN A 116 -11.14 -2.91 34.55
N PRO A 117 -12.32 -2.37 34.91
CA PRO A 117 -12.39 -1.13 35.67
C PRO A 117 -12.03 -1.36 37.13
N ARG A 118 -11.12 -0.54 37.68
CA ARG A 118 -10.72 -0.59 39.09
C ARG A 118 -10.61 0.81 39.69
N TRP A 119 -11.07 0.94 40.93
CA TRP A 119 -10.91 2.17 41.71
C TRP A 119 -9.55 2.17 42.38
N VAL A 120 -8.72 3.15 42.02
CA VAL A 120 -7.38 3.32 42.58
C VAL A 120 -7.40 4.50 43.54
N PRO A 121 -6.91 4.33 44.79
CA PRO A 121 -6.85 5.43 45.74
C PRO A 121 -5.83 6.47 45.26
N LEU A 122 -6.25 7.73 45.27
CA LEU A 122 -5.37 8.86 45.06
C LEU A 122 -4.83 9.35 46.40
N TRP A 123 -3.53 9.56 46.46
CA TRP A 123 -2.85 10.16 47.59
C TRP A 123 -2.26 11.50 47.17
N THR A 124 -2.37 12.51 48.02
CA THR A 124 -1.74 13.82 47.80
C THR A 124 -0.84 14.18 48.97
N SER A 125 0.23 14.91 48.68
CA SER A 125 1.14 15.40 49.71
C SER A 125 0.71 16.78 50.16
N VAL A 126 0.44 16.95 51.45
CA VAL A 126 0.20 18.27 52.05
C VAL A 126 1.40 18.66 52.90
N TRP A 127 1.86 19.90 52.72
CA TRP A 127 2.95 20.46 53.50
C TRP A 127 2.42 21.13 54.75
N LEU A 128 2.68 20.53 55.91
CA LEU A 128 2.33 21.17 57.18
C LEU A 128 3.51 22.02 57.67
N PRO A 129 3.29 23.32 57.99
CA PRO A 129 4.36 24.23 58.42
C PRO A 129 4.88 23.95 59.84
N HIS A 130 4.37 22.92 60.52
CA HIS A 130 4.74 22.62 61.90
C HIS A 130 5.95 21.68 61.91
N GLY A 131 7.14 22.29 61.92
CA GLY A 131 8.37 21.58 62.22
C GLY A 131 8.26 20.89 63.59
N HIS A 132 8.55 19.60 63.63
CA HIS A 132 8.72 18.91 64.90
C HIS A 132 9.80 19.63 65.71
N ARG A 133 9.41 20.25 66.84
CA ARG A 133 10.32 20.34 67.99
C ARG A 133 10.42 18.92 68.56
N GLY A 134 11.23 18.08 67.93
CA GLY A 134 11.67 16.85 68.57
C GLY A 134 12.33 17.22 69.92
N PRO A 135 12.15 16.42 70.98
CA PRO A 135 12.81 16.68 72.25
C PRO A 135 14.32 16.69 71.99
N ALA A 136 14.93 17.86 72.18
CA ALA A 136 16.38 18.00 72.15
C ALA A 136 16.93 17.17 73.31
N TYR A 137 17.31 15.92 73.02
CA TYR A 137 18.20 15.18 73.88
C TYR A 137 19.50 15.99 74.00
N PRO A 138 19.93 16.37 75.21
CA PRO A 138 21.17 17.13 75.39
C PRO A 138 22.35 16.18 75.15
N GLY A 139 22.77 16.09 73.89
CA GLY A 139 24.09 15.57 73.55
C GLY A 139 25.18 16.51 74.09
N PRO A 140 26.37 15.99 74.47
CA PRO A 140 27.40 16.78 75.15
C PRO A 140 27.86 17.95 74.27
N ARG A 141 27.72 19.17 74.78
CA ARG A 141 28.30 20.37 74.18
C ARG A 141 29.83 20.35 74.38
N PRO A 142 30.66 20.61 73.35
CA PRO A 142 32.06 20.91 73.58
C PRO A 142 32.17 22.27 74.28
N ALA A 143 32.93 22.30 75.38
CA ALA A 143 33.15 23.48 76.19
C ALA A 143 34.06 24.48 75.47
N ILE A 144 33.58 25.69 75.21
CA ILE A 144 34.42 26.84 74.88
C ILE A 144 33.87 28.07 75.63
N GLY A 145 34.66 28.54 76.62
CA GLY A 145 34.84 29.94 77.06
C GLY A 145 33.62 30.81 77.40
N THR A 146 33.48 31.14 78.69
CA THR A 146 32.59 32.18 79.27
C THR A 146 33.15 33.62 79.13
N PRO A 147 32.39 34.70 79.41
CA PRO A 147 32.01 35.69 78.40
C PRO A 147 32.51 37.12 78.69
N ILE A 148 32.71 37.95 77.67
CA ILE A 148 32.77 39.41 77.81
C ILE A 148 32.08 40.07 76.63
N GLY A 149 31.08 40.91 76.93
CA GLY A 149 30.50 41.86 76.00
C GLY A 149 29.15 41.44 75.43
N THR A 150 28.11 42.17 75.79
CA THR A 150 26.91 42.33 74.97
C THR A 150 27.25 43.25 73.78
N PRO A 151 27.13 42.80 72.52
CA PRO A 151 26.90 43.71 71.42
C PRO A 151 25.40 43.81 71.17
N ILE A 152 24.88 45.00 71.47
CA ILE A 152 23.73 45.59 70.79
C ILE A 152 24.13 45.63 69.31
N GLY A 153 23.46 44.85 68.47
CA GLY A 153 23.88 44.64 67.09
C GLY A 153 22.91 43.74 66.35
N GLU A 154 21.90 44.39 65.80
CA GLU A 154 20.94 43.95 64.80
C GLU A 154 21.59 43.04 63.74
N GLY A 155 21.40 41.73 63.90
CA GLY A 155 21.86 40.71 62.95
C GLY A 155 20.78 39.65 62.84
N ALA A 156 19.98 39.73 61.78
CA ALA A 156 18.98 38.74 61.45
C ALA A 156 19.68 37.38 61.28
N GLY A 157 19.69 36.58 62.35
CA GLY A 157 20.21 35.22 62.31
C GLY A 157 19.46 34.45 61.22
N TYR A 158 20.20 33.91 60.26
CA TYR A 158 19.65 33.03 59.25
C TYR A 158 19.09 31.79 59.95
N ARG A 159 17.78 31.81 60.23
CA ARG A 159 17.05 30.62 60.63
C ARG A 159 16.91 29.77 59.37
N PRO A 160 17.48 28.56 59.30
CA PRO A 160 17.19 27.68 58.19
C PRO A 160 15.66 27.50 58.11
N PRO A 161 15.06 27.59 56.91
CA PRO A 161 13.62 27.46 56.77
C PRO A 161 13.20 26.14 57.39
N SER A 162 12.07 26.14 58.09
CA SER A 162 11.49 24.91 58.61
C SER A 162 11.33 23.93 57.46
N VAL A 163 12.08 22.84 57.49
CA VAL A 163 11.81 21.67 56.64
C VAL A 163 10.47 21.16 57.16
N GLY A 164 9.38 21.55 56.48
CA GLY A 164 8.07 21.00 56.77
C GLY A 164 8.09 19.49 56.54
N VAL A 165 7.07 18.82 57.06
CA VAL A 165 6.88 17.40 56.82
C VAL A 165 5.77 17.27 55.81
N GLY A 166 6.05 16.58 54.70
CA GLY A 166 5.02 16.18 53.74
C GLY A 166 4.25 15.01 54.32
N VAL A 167 2.96 15.19 54.54
CA VAL A 167 2.07 14.10 54.96
C VAL A 167 1.23 13.67 53.76
N GLN A 168 1.21 12.36 53.49
CA GLN A 168 0.34 11.76 52.48
C GLN A 168 -1.08 11.67 53.05
N VAL A 169 -2.03 12.37 52.44
CA VAL A 169 -3.45 12.31 52.80
C VAL A 169 -4.27 11.75 51.63
N PRO A 170 -5.35 11.00 51.91
CA PRO A 170 -6.21 10.47 50.85
C PRO A 170 -6.93 11.63 50.14
N ALA A 171 -6.90 11.61 48.80
CA ALA A 171 -7.50 12.61 47.92
C ALA A 171 -8.69 12.06 47.12
N GLY A 172 -9.28 10.95 47.57
CA GLY A 172 -10.35 10.23 46.88
C GLY A 172 -9.84 9.04 46.08
N SER A 173 -10.57 8.66 45.03
CA SER A 173 -10.22 7.56 44.13
C SER A 173 -10.50 7.93 42.69
N VAL A 174 -9.76 7.31 41.77
CA VAL A 174 -9.99 7.42 40.32
C VAL A 174 -10.32 6.07 39.74
N LEU A 175 -11.18 6.06 38.73
CA LEU A 175 -11.47 4.87 37.95
C LEU A 175 -10.38 4.71 36.90
N VAL A 176 -9.54 3.68 37.05
CA VAL A 176 -8.52 3.29 36.09
C VAL A 176 -9.00 2.06 35.35
N ARG A 177 -8.65 1.98 34.06
CA ARG A 177 -8.91 0.83 33.20
C ARG A 177 -7.59 0.26 32.71
N ASP A 178 -7.57 -1.06 32.56
CA ASP A 178 -6.43 -1.78 31.99
C ASP A 178 -6.24 -1.43 30.50
N SER A 179 -5.00 -1.41 30.03
CA SER A 179 -4.69 -1.14 28.61
C SER A 179 -4.92 -2.40 27.77
N CYS A 180 -5.75 -2.28 26.73
CA CYS A 180 -6.10 -3.38 25.82
C CYS A 180 -5.62 -3.11 24.40
N HIS A 181 -4.96 -4.09 23.78
CA HIS A 181 -4.60 -4.06 22.36
C HIS A 181 -5.37 -5.11 21.57
N ALA A 182 -5.79 -4.77 20.36
CA ALA A 182 -6.43 -5.71 19.45
C ALA A 182 -5.41 -6.78 19.02
N LEU A 183 -5.80 -8.05 19.13
CA LEU A 183 -4.99 -9.16 18.67
C LEU A 183 -5.10 -9.32 17.16
N PRO A 184 -4.01 -9.71 16.48
CA PRO A 184 -4.07 -9.99 15.05
C PRO A 184 -4.92 -11.25 14.80
N PRO A 185 -5.62 -11.34 13.65
CA PRO A 185 -6.56 -12.44 13.39
C PRO A 185 -5.95 -13.84 13.55
N GLN A 186 -4.70 -14.05 13.13
CA GLN A 186 -4.03 -15.34 13.28
C GLN A 186 -3.87 -15.78 14.74
N GLU A 187 -3.62 -14.84 15.65
CA GLU A 187 -3.43 -15.10 17.08
C GLU A 187 -4.77 -15.44 17.74
N VAL A 188 -5.86 -14.77 17.30
CA VAL A 188 -7.22 -15.11 17.73
C VAL A 188 -7.57 -16.53 17.34
N CYS A 189 -7.29 -16.92 16.09
CA CYS A 189 -7.54 -18.26 15.60
C CYS A 189 -6.73 -19.32 16.37
N ALA A 190 -5.47 -19.06 16.68
CA ALA A 190 -4.63 -19.95 17.50
C ALA A 190 -5.24 -20.16 18.89
N ARG A 191 -5.57 -19.07 19.59
CA ARG A 191 -6.16 -19.13 20.94
C ARG A 191 -7.51 -19.84 20.98
N LEU A 192 -8.35 -19.65 19.97
CA LEU A 192 -9.63 -20.38 19.85
C LEU A 192 -9.41 -21.89 19.67
N ARG A 193 -8.42 -22.30 18.86
CA ARG A 193 -8.05 -23.71 18.70
C ARG A 193 -7.51 -24.31 19.99
N ASP A 194 -6.66 -23.58 20.71
CA ASP A 194 -6.13 -24.02 22.01
C ASP A 194 -7.25 -24.19 23.03
N ARG A 195 -8.20 -23.25 23.08
CA ARG A 195 -9.36 -23.34 23.97
C ARG A 195 -10.23 -24.55 23.62
N ARG A 196 -10.47 -24.81 22.34
CA ARG A 196 -11.21 -25.99 21.87
C ARG A 196 -10.52 -27.29 22.29
N TRP A 197 -9.20 -27.36 22.12
CA TRP A 197 -8.40 -28.52 22.52
C TRP A 197 -8.45 -28.77 24.02
N GLU A 198 -8.36 -27.71 24.83
CA GLU A 198 -8.47 -27.82 26.29
C GLU A 198 -9.86 -28.33 26.71
N LEU A 199 -10.92 -27.87 26.05
CA LEU A 199 -12.29 -28.35 26.27
C LEU A 199 -12.46 -29.84 25.89
N ASP A 200 -11.86 -30.27 24.77
CA ASP A 200 -11.90 -31.66 24.33
C ASP A 200 -11.17 -32.58 25.32
N ARG A 201 -9.96 -32.19 25.74
CA ARG A 201 -9.13 -32.94 26.68
C ARG A 201 -9.85 -33.25 27.99
N ARG A 202 -10.61 -32.30 28.53
CA ARG A 202 -11.34 -32.47 29.81
C ARG A 202 -12.68 -33.18 29.67
N TYR A 203 -13.22 -33.34 28.45
CA TYR A 203 -14.59 -33.83 28.24
C TYR A 203 -14.83 -35.21 28.87
N ASN A 204 -13.87 -36.13 28.75
CA ASN A 204 -14.02 -37.50 29.24
C ASN A 204 -14.00 -37.64 30.77
N SER A 205 -13.42 -36.67 31.47
CA SER A 205 -13.37 -36.65 32.94
C SER A 205 -14.44 -35.74 33.56
N ALA A 206 -15.23 -35.05 32.74
CA ALA A 206 -16.24 -34.11 33.17
C ALA A 206 -17.56 -34.79 33.62
N LEU A 207 -18.25 -34.16 34.57
CA LEU A 207 -19.60 -34.52 35.00
C LEU A 207 -20.63 -34.29 33.88
N GLN A 208 -21.83 -34.88 33.96
CA GLN A 208 -22.85 -34.77 32.89
C GLN A 208 -23.27 -33.31 32.60
N SER A 209 -23.44 -32.49 33.64
CA SER A 209 -23.74 -31.05 33.50
C SER A 209 -22.59 -30.30 32.83
N GLU A 210 -21.35 -30.60 33.22
CA GLU A 210 -20.15 -30.01 32.64
C GLU A 210 -19.96 -30.39 31.18
N ARG A 211 -20.27 -31.64 30.80
CA ARG A 211 -20.23 -32.08 29.39
C ARG A 211 -21.16 -31.27 28.51
N THR A 212 -22.38 -31.04 28.98
CA THR A 212 -23.35 -30.19 28.27
C THR A 212 -22.81 -28.76 28.11
N ALA A 213 -22.21 -28.20 29.16
CA ALA A 213 -21.58 -26.88 29.11
C ALA A 213 -20.40 -26.84 28.12
N ILE A 214 -19.53 -27.86 28.15
CA ILE A 214 -18.40 -28.00 27.23
C ILE A 214 -18.88 -28.07 25.78
N SER A 215 -19.89 -28.89 25.48
CA SER A 215 -20.44 -29.01 24.13
C SER A 215 -21.07 -27.70 23.64
N ASN A 216 -21.69 -26.92 24.53
CA ASN A 216 -22.21 -25.59 24.19
C ASN A 216 -21.09 -24.61 23.86
N GLU A 217 -20.03 -24.58 24.66
CA GLU A 217 -18.87 -23.72 24.45
C GLU A 217 -18.11 -24.11 23.16
N GLN A 218 -17.87 -25.40 22.95
CA GLN A 218 -17.25 -25.94 21.73
C GLN A 218 -18.03 -25.53 20.48
N ARG A 219 -19.37 -25.63 20.49
CA ARG A 219 -20.20 -25.18 19.35
C ARG A 219 -20.02 -23.70 19.06
N GLY A 220 -19.91 -22.85 20.09
CA GLY A 220 -19.64 -21.42 19.93
C GLY A 220 -18.26 -21.15 19.31
N ILE A 221 -17.23 -21.86 19.78
CA ILE A 221 -15.86 -21.74 19.27
C ILE A 221 -15.78 -22.23 17.82
N ASP A 222 -16.40 -23.36 17.49
CA ASP A 222 -16.41 -23.93 16.13
C ASP A 222 -17.12 -23.01 15.14
N ALA A 223 -18.22 -22.37 15.55
CA ALA A 223 -18.93 -21.39 14.74
C ALA A 223 -18.12 -20.09 14.50
N ARG A 224 -17.21 -19.73 15.41
CA ARG A 224 -16.30 -18.59 15.23
C ARG A 224 -15.11 -18.99 14.35
N LEU A 225 -14.52 -20.15 14.58
CA LEU A 225 -13.40 -20.68 13.78
C LEU A 225 -13.77 -20.82 12.30
N SER A 226 -14.92 -21.41 11.99
CA SER A 226 -15.38 -21.59 10.60
C SER A 226 -15.67 -20.26 9.87
N ARG A 227 -16.13 -19.24 10.60
CA ARG A 227 -16.43 -17.92 10.03
C ARG A 227 -15.18 -17.06 9.80
N ASP A 228 -14.26 -17.09 10.76
CA ASP A 228 -13.17 -16.12 10.84
C ASP A 228 -11.82 -16.70 10.39
N CYS A 229 -11.63 -18.03 10.45
CA CYS A 229 -10.31 -18.68 10.31
C CYS A 229 -10.18 -19.67 9.15
N GLU A 230 -11.26 -20.09 8.50
CA GLU A 230 -11.25 -21.12 7.42
C GLU A 230 -11.31 -20.53 6.00
N ARG A 231 -10.60 -19.42 5.74
CA ARG A 231 -10.48 -18.84 4.39
C ARG A 231 -9.21 -19.23 3.66
#